data_AF-L5L0K9-F1
#
_entry.id   AF-L5L0K9-F1
#
_cell.length_a   1.000
_cell.length_b   1.000
_cell.length_c   1.000
_cell.angle_alpha   90.00
_cell.angle_beta   90.00
_cell.angle_gamma   90.00
#
_symmetry.space_group_name_H-M   'P 1'
#
loop_
_entity.id
_entity.type
_entity.pdbx_description
1 polymer ?
#
loop_
_entity_poly.entity_id
_entity_poly.type
_entity_poly.pdbx_seq_one_letter_code
_entity_poly.pdbx_strand_id
1 'polypeptide(L)' 'MAWLLRASCLLSLLLAGFVPLSRGQKSKVDCHAGMSGTIYDYGALTIDGEEYIPFKQYAGKYVLFVNVATY' A
#
# COMPACT_ATOMS: atom_id res chain seq x y z
N MET A 1 -27.60 25.81 32.74
CA MET A 1 -27.36 24.48 32.14
C MET A 1 -26.86 24.48 30.69
N ALA A 2 -27.02 25.56 29.91
CA ALA A 2 -26.56 25.61 28.50
C ALA A 2 -25.03 25.59 28.30
N TRP A 3 -24.25 26.04 29.28
CA TRP A 3 -22.78 26.10 29.19
C TRP A 3 -22.12 24.72 29.30
N LEU A 4 -22.71 23.82 30.11
CA LEU A 4 -22.25 22.45 30.28
C LEU A 4 -22.36 21.64 28.98
N LEU A 5 -23.44 21.86 28.22
CA LEU A 5 -23.67 21.24 26.91
C LEU A 5 -22.64 21.69 25.87
N ARG A 6 -22.23 22.96 25.94
CA ARG A 6 -21.25 23.56 25.03
C ARG A 6 -19.83 23.06 25.32
N ALA A 7 -19.49 22.90 26.60
CA ALA A 7 -18.21 22.32 27.03
C ALA A 7 -18.11 20.82 26.66
N SER A 8 -19.21 20.07 26.78
CA SER A 8 -19.27 18.67 26.35
C SER A 8 -19.00 18.50 24.86
N CYS A 9 -19.55 19.36 24.00
CA CYS A 9 -19.29 19.30 22.56
C CYS A 9 -17.81 19.55 22.22
N LEU A 10 -17.18 20.52 22.89
CA LEU A 10 -15.77 20.83 22.69
C LEU A 10 -14.86 19.67 23.13
N LEU A 11 -15.22 18.98 24.20
CA LEU A 11 -14.50 17.80 24.67
C LEU A 11 -14.58 16.64 23.67
N SER A 12 -15.76 16.39 23.07
CA SER A 12 -15.91 15.36 22.03
C SER A 12 -15.10 15.66 20.78
N LEU A 13 -15.03 16.93 20.35
CA LEU A 13 -14.17 17.36 19.23
C LEU A 13 -12.68 17.20 19.54
N LEU A 14 -12.25 17.52 20.76
CA LEU A 14 -10.88 17.33 21.21
C LEU A 14 -10.49 15.84 21.17
N LEU A 15 -11.36 14.96 21.68
CA LEU A 15 -11.15 13.51 21.70
C LEU A 15 -11.09 12.90 20.30
N ALA A 16 -11.88 13.42 19.34
CA ALA A 16 -11.84 12.97 17.95
C ALA A 16 -10.49 13.24 17.28
N GLY A 17 -9.79 14.31 17.66
CA GLY A 17 -8.44 14.62 17.17
C GLY A 17 -7.35 13.67 17.65
N PHE A 18 -7.60 12.91 18.72
CA PHE A 18 -6.70 11.88 19.25
C PHE A 18 -7.00 10.49 18.72
N VAL A 19 -8.04 10.32 17.90
CA VAL A 19 -8.29 9.04 17.24
C VAL A 19 -7.12 8.83 16.27
N PRO A 20 -6.29 7.78 16.47
CA PRO A 20 -5.22 7.50 15.54
C PRO A 20 -5.86 7.25 14.18
N LEU A 21 -5.52 8.11 13.20
CA LEU A 21 -5.85 7.87 11.80
C LEU A 21 -5.43 6.44 11.52
N SER A 22 -6.41 5.58 11.21
CA SER A 22 -6.22 4.14 11.05
C SER A 22 -5.03 3.97 10.13
N ARG A 23 -3.86 3.68 10.72
CA ARG A 23 -2.62 3.52 9.98
C ARG A 23 -2.85 2.22 9.26
N GLY A 24 -3.36 2.33 8.03
CA GLY A 24 -3.94 1.26 7.25
C GLY A 24 -3.11 0.02 7.50
N GLN A 25 -3.79 -1.01 8.01
CA GLN A 25 -3.20 -2.27 8.46
C GLN A 25 -2.01 -2.54 7.56
N LYS A 26 -0.80 -2.32 8.09
CA LYS A 26 0.44 -2.48 7.34
C LYS A 26 0.47 -3.97 7.08
N SER A 27 -0.12 -4.40 5.95
CA SER A 27 -0.13 -5.78 5.52
C SER A 27 1.30 -6.24 5.72
N LYS A 28 1.49 -7.26 6.55
CA LYS A 28 2.81 -7.77 6.92
C LYS A 28 3.44 -8.27 5.62
N VAL A 29 4.08 -7.35 4.90
CA VAL A 29 4.85 -7.66 3.70
C VAL A 29 6.12 -8.29 4.24
N ASP A 30 6.21 -9.60 4.08
CA ASP A 30 7.44 -10.33 4.34
C ASP A 30 8.40 -10.01 3.19
N CYS A 31 9.00 -8.82 3.26
CA CYS A 31 10.03 -8.43 2.33
C CYS A 31 11.29 -9.20 2.70
N HIS A 32 11.80 -10.03 1.79
CA HIS A 32 13.13 -10.63 1.92
C HIS A 32 14.20 -9.53 1.84
N ALA A 33 14.48 -8.88 2.97
CA ALA A 33 15.38 -7.72 3.08
C ALA A 33 16.85 -8.03 2.71
N GLY A 34 17.20 -9.31 2.53
CA GLY A 34 18.54 -9.74 2.10
C GLY A 34 18.74 -9.73 0.58
N MET A 35 17.70 -9.48 -0.22
CA MET A 35 17.84 -9.37 -1.66
C MET A 35 18.29 -7.96 -2.04
N SER A 36 19.49 -7.85 -2.60
CA SER A 36 19.98 -6.63 -3.24
C SER A 36 19.34 -6.48 -4.61
N GLY A 37 18.93 -5.27 -4.97
CA GLY A 37 18.37 -4.95 -6.29
C GLY A 37 16.91 -4.49 -6.25
N THR A 38 16.37 -4.22 -7.44
CA THR A 38 14.97 -3.81 -7.62
C THR A 38 14.32 -4.66 -8.70
N ILE A 39 13.00 -4.55 -8.87
CA ILE A 39 12.32 -5.23 -9.97
C ILE A 39 12.89 -4.82 -11.35
N TYR A 40 13.55 -3.67 -11.47
CA TYR A 40 14.08 -3.16 -12.74
C TYR A 40 15.27 -3.94 -13.28
N ASP A 41 15.88 -4.80 -12.46
CA ASP A 41 16.98 -5.69 -12.87
C ASP A 41 16.43 -6.97 -13.56
N TYR A 42 15.10 -7.11 -13.64
CA TYR A 42 14.40 -8.27 -14.18
C TYR A 42 13.40 -7.88 -15.27
N GLY A 43 12.84 -8.90 -15.90
CA GLY A 43 11.79 -8.82 -16.90
C GLY A 43 11.17 -10.19 -17.14
N ALA A 44 10.12 -10.23 -17.93
CA ALA A 44 9.44 -11.47 -18.30
C ALA A 44 9.09 -11.47 -19.79
N LEU A 45 8.97 -12.67 -20.35
CA LEU A 45 8.41 -12.88 -21.68
C LEU A 45 6.89 -12.80 -21.61
N THR A 46 6.27 -12.16 -22.59
CA THR A 46 4.80 -12.11 -22.72
C THR A 46 4.22 -13.51 -22.94
N ILE A 47 2.91 -13.65 -22.69
CA ILE A 47 2.22 -14.96 -22.75
C ILE A 47 2.27 -15.61 -24.14
N ASP A 48 2.34 -14.80 -25.19
CA ASP A 48 2.50 -15.24 -26.58
C ASP A 48 3.95 -15.63 -26.92
N GLY A 49 4.92 -15.27 -26.08
CA GLY A 49 6.33 -15.60 -26.28
C GLY A 49 7.09 -14.66 -27.21
N GLU A 50 6.44 -13.62 -27.73
CA GLU A 50 6.99 -12.78 -28.81
C GLU A 50 7.84 -11.63 -28.29
N GLU A 51 7.52 -11.09 -27.10
CA GLU A 51 8.19 -9.92 -26.55
C GLU A 51 8.74 -10.17 -25.15
N TYR A 52 10.02 -9.84 -24.95
CA TYR A 52 10.60 -9.73 -23.63
C TYR A 52 10.41 -8.31 -23.10
N ILE A 53 9.72 -8.16 -21.97
CA ILE A 53 9.44 -6.87 -21.33
C ILE A 53 10.31 -6.72 -20.07
N PRO A 54 11.38 -5.88 -20.11
CA PRO A 54 12.09 -5.47 -18.91
C PRO A 54 11.18 -4.65 -17.99
N PHE A 55 11.14 -4.98 -16.70
CA PHE A 55 10.24 -4.29 -15.77
C PHE A 55 10.66 -2.84 -15.52
N LYS A 56 11.87 -2.43 -15.92
CA LYS A 56 12.30 -1.03 -15.95
C LYS A 56 11.37 -0.12 -16.75
N GLN A 57 10.63 -0.65 -17.72
CA GLN A 57 9.60 0.09 -18.46
C GLN A 57 8.46 0.62 -17.56
N TYR A 58 8.25 0.02 -16.39
CA TYR A 58 7.24 0.43 -15.41
C TYR A 58 7.77 1.38 -14.32
N ALA A 59 8.96 1.96 -14.52
CA ALA A 59 9.53 2.90 -13.56
C ALA A 59 8.58 4.07 -13.29
N GLY A 60 8.41 4.40 -12.00
CA GLY A 60 7.49 5.45 -11.55
C GLY A 60 6.03 5.02 -11.40
N LYS A 61 5.71 3.72 -11.61
CA LYS A 61 4.38 3.17 -11.38
C LYS A 61 4.37 2.18 -10.22
N TYR A 62 3.22 2.05 -9.55
CA TYR A 62 2.97 0.93 -8.64
C TYR A 62 2.67 -0.32 -9.47
N VAL A 63 3.35 -1.43 -9.16
CA VAL A 63 3.24 -2.71 -9.90
C VAL A 63 2.81 -3.80 -8.92
N LEU A 64 1.77 -4.55 -9.27
CA LEU A 64 1.28 -5.70 -8.50
C LEU A 64 1.62 -7.00 -9.26
N PHE A 65 2.45 -7.85 -8.67
CA PHE A 65 2.75 -9.17 -9.21
C PHE A 65 1.74 -10.19 -8.67
N VAL A 66 1.08 -10.93 -9.57
CA VAL A 66 0.08 -11.95 -9.23
C VAL A 66 0.42 -13.24 -9.97
N ASN A 67 0.66 -14.32 -9.23
CA ASN A 67 0.75 -15.65 -9.82
C ASN A 67 -0.66 -16.18 -10.09
N VAL A 68 -0.90 -16.68 -11.31
CA VAL A 68 -2.21 -17.18 -11.74
C VAL A 68 -2.16 -18.67 -12.05
N ALA A 69 -3.31 -19.34 -11.99
CA ALA A 69 -3.51 -20.73 -12.41
C ALA A 69 -4.94 -20.90 -12.93
N THR A 70 -5.14 -21.80 -13.90
CA THR A 70 -6.46 -22.20 -14.42
C THR A 70 -6.78 -23.63 -13.99
N TYR A 71 -8.06 -23.95 -13.82
CA TYR A 71 -8.54 -25.31 -13.48
C TYR A 71 -8.67 -26.18 -14.73
#